data_AF-A0A5N5W8V4-F1
#
_entry.id   AF-A0A5N5W8V4-F1
#
_cell.length_a   1.000
_cell.length_b   1.000
_cell.length_c   1.000
_cell.angle_alpha   90.00
_cell.angle_beta   90.00
_cell.angle_gamma   90.00
#
_symmetry.space_group_name_H-M   'P 1'
#
loop_
_entity.id
_entity.type
_entity.pdbx_description
1 polymer ?
#
loop_
_entity_poly.entity_id
_entity_poly.type
_entity_poly.pdbx_seq_one_letter_code
_entity_poly.pdbx_strand_id
1 'polypeptide(L)'
;MCVWRERGAAAWRHGPVEFADGQTDGADWLFDLLTDRGTDAYVDYAEDYFERPVDRDAAAAVLTGAPLTHRTVTALSPAADFDAVAARARALGRTV
;
A
#
# COMPACT_ATOMS: atom_id res chain seq x y z
N MET A 1 -16.41 12.09 -5.28
CA MET A 1 -17.14 10.83 -5.51
C MET A 1 -16.84 9.94 -4.31
N CYS A 2 -17.87 9.42 -3.62
CA CYS A 2 -17.66 8.53 -2.48
C CYS A 2 -17.80 7.09 -2.96
N VAL A 3 -16.76 6.29 -2.75
CA VAL A 3 -16.83 4.84 -2.87
C VAL A 3 -16.73 4.15 -1.52
N TRP A 4 -17.33 2.97 -1.41
CA TRP A 4 -17.19 2.08 -0.25
C TRP A 4 -17.15 0.63 -0.70
N ARG A 5 -16.55 -0.24 0.10
CA ARG A 5 -16.58 -1.69 -0.10
C ARG A 5 -16.95 -2.36 1.20
N GLU A 6 -18.05 -3.10 1.18
CA GLU A 6 -18.48 -3.89 2.33
C GLU A 6 -17.55 -5.11 2.51
N ARG A 7 -17.49 -5.62 3.74
CA ARG A 7 -16.68 -6.81 4.03
C ARG A 7 -17.18 -8.01 3.21
N GLY A 8 -16.31 -8.57 2.38
CA GLY A 8 -16.62 -9.71 1.51
C GLY A 8 -17.32 -9.34 0.19
N ALA A 9 -17.55 -8.05 -0.08
CA ALA A 9 -18.10 -7.62 -1.35
C ALA A 9 -17.11 -7.88 -2.51
N ALA A 10 -17.62 -8.35 -3.64
CA ALA A 10 -16.79 -8.63 -4.82
C ALA A 10 -16.24 -7.35 -5.49
N ALA A 11 -16.94 -6.22 -5.35
CA ALA A 11 -16.60 -4.97 -6.02
C ALA A 11 -16.83 -3.75 -5.10
N TRP A 12 -16.24 -2.61 -5.48
CA TRP A 12 -16.53 -1.31 -4.88
C TRP A 12 -17.95 -0.84 -5.24
N ARG A 13 -18.51 0.02 -4.40
CA ARG A 13 -19.81 0.66 -4.58
C ARG A 13 -19.61 2.17 -4.58
N HIS A 14 -20.45 2.89 -5.30
CA HIS A 14 -20.45 4.35 -5.36
C HIS A 14 -21.87 4.91 -5.13
N GLY A 15 -21.95 6.20 -4.81
CA GLY A 15 -23.23 6.91 -4.71
C GLY A 15 -23.95 7.02 -6.07
N PRO A 16 -25.18 7.54 -6.14
CA PRO A 16 -25.95 7.60 -7.39
C PRO A 16 -25.22 8.43 -8.44
N VAL A 17 -24.60 7.74 -9.41
CA VAL A 17 -23.87 8.28 -10.55
C VAL A 17 -24.12 7.33 -11.70
N GLU A 18 -24.55 7.87 -12.85
CA GLU A 18 -24.71 7.12 -14.09
C GLU A 18 -23.44 7.27 -14.91
N PHE A 19 -22.85 6.15 -15.31
CA PHE A 19 -21.67 6.10 -16.18
C PHE A 19 -22.11 5.82 -17.62
N ALA A 20 -21.49 6.47 -18.60
CA ALA A 20 -21.71 6.11 -19.99
C ALA A 20 -21.08 4.73 -20.30
N ASP A 21 -21.49 4.12 -21.41
CA ASP A 21 -20.94 2.83 -21.83
C ASP A 21 -19.41 2.84 -21.87
N GLY A 22 -18.80 1.88 -21.16
CA GLY A 22 -17.34 1.74 -21.06
C GLY A 22 -16.67 2.63 -20.01
N GLN A 23 -17.42 3.48 -19.29
CA GLN A 23 -16.89 4.22 -18.14
C GLN A 23 -17.07 3.43 -16.85
N THR A 24 -16.10 3.52 -15.95
CA THR A 24 -16.17 2.99 -14.59
C THR A 24 -15.90 4.10 -13.59
N ASP A 25 -16.20 3.85 -12.32
CA ASP A 25 -15.85 4.77 -11.23
C ASP A 25 -14.33 4.81 -10.93
N GLY A 26 -13.54 3.97 -11.64
CA GLY A 26 -12.09 3.84 -11.49
C GLY A 26 -11.65 3.17 -10.19
N ALA A 27 -12.58 2.77 -9.31
CA ALA A 27 -12.28 2.29 -7.98
C ALA A 27 -11.54 0.95 -7.99
N ASP A 28 -11.87 0.07 -8.93
CA ASP A 28 -11.22 -1.24 -9.04
C ASP A 28 -9.72 -1.11 -9.31
N TRP A 29 -9.29 -0.17 -10.18
CA TRP A 29 -7.87 0.08 -10.42
C TRP A 29 -7.23 0.90 -9.29
N LEU A 30 -7.87 1.98 -8.85
CA LEU A 30 -7.28 2.91 -7.88
C LEU A 30 -7.10 2.26 -6.50
N PHE A 31 -8.00 1.36 -6.12
CA PHE A 31 -8.02 0.74 -4.80
C PHE A 31 -7.66 -0.75 -4.81
N ASP A 32 -7.08 -1.24 -5.90
CA ASP A 32 -6.71 -2.65 -6.03
C ASP A 32 -5.78 -3.12 -4.89
N LEU A 33 -4.85 -2.27 -4.45
CA LEU A 33 -3.97 -2.53 -3.31
C LEU A 33 -4.73 -2.80 -2.00
N LEU A 34 -5.88 -2.17 -1.81
CA LEU A 34 -6.71 -2.37 -0.62
C LEU A 34 -7.38 -3.75 -0.64
N THR A 35 -7.51 -4.35 -1.83
CA THR A 35 -8.20 -5.61 -2.08
C THR A 35 -7.28 -6.80 -2.27
N ASP A 36 -6.20 -6.69 -3.05
CA ASP A 36 -5.20 -7.75 -3.28
C ASP A 36 -4.35 -7.99 -2.01
N ARG A 37 -3.86 -6.90 -1.39
CA ARG A 37 -2.98 -6.91 -0.21
C ARG A 37 -1.69 -7.75 -0.35
N GLY A 38 -1.38 -8.24 -1.54
CA GLY A 38 -0.16 -8.97 -1.84
C GLY A 38 1.06 -8.06 -1.93
N THR A 39 2.23 -8.62 -1.64
CA THR A 39 3.50 -7.91 -1.77
C THR A 39 3.75 -7.48 -3.20
N ASP A 40 3.47 -8.34 -4.19
CA ASP A 40 3.76 -8.06 -5.60
C ASP A 40 2.94 -6.88 -6.11
N ALA A 41 1.63 -6.86 -5.84
CA ALA A 41 0.76 -5.73 -6.18
C ALA A 41 1.25 -4.41 -5.56
N TYR A 42 1.72 -4.44 -4.31
CA TYR A 42 2.31 -3.24 -3.68
C TYR A 42 3.63 -2.81 -4.32
N VAL A 43 4.51 -3.76 -4.66
CA VAL A 43 5.80 -3.46 -5.29
C VAL A 43 5.57 -2.85 -6.67
N ASP A 44 4.75 -3.46 -7.52
CA ASP A 44 4.43 -2.94 -8.85
C ASP A 44 3.91 -1.50 -8.76
N TYR A 45 2.93 -1.24 -7.88
CA TYR A 45 2.43 0.10 -7.62
C TYR A 45 3.52 1.07 -7.14
N ALA A 46 4.36 0.63 -6.19
CA ALA A 46 5.37 1.51 -5.58
C ALA A 46 6.48 1.84 -6.57
N GLU A 47 6.85 0.90 -7.44
CA GLU A 47 7.83 1.15 -8.51
C GLU A 47 7.30 2.13 -9.54
N ASP A 48 6.03 1.98 -9.95
CA ASP A 48 5.36 2.92 -10.84
C ASP A 48 5.21 4.32 -10.21
N TYR A 49 4.77 4.40 -8.94
CA TYR A 49 4.51 5.67 -8.26
C TYR A 49 5.78 6.44 -7.89
N PHE A 50 6.79 5.75 -7.37
CA PHE A 50 8.06 6.38 -6.96
C PHE A 50 9.09 6.41 -8.10
N GLU A 51 8.73 5.90 -9.28
CA GLU A 51 9.56 5.83 -10.48
C GLU A 51 10.96 5.23 -10.22
N ARG A 52 11.01 4.21 -9.37
CA ARG A 52 12.27 3.55 -8.99
C ARG A 52 12.05 2.11 -8.52
N PRO A 53 13.08 1.25 -8.62
CA PRO A 53 12.99 -0.10 -8.07
C PRO A 53 12.74 -0.11 -6.55
N VAL A 54 11.98 -1.10 -6.09
CA VAL A 54 11.66 -1.32 -4.68
C VAL A 54 12.13 -2.71 -4.26
N ASP A 55 12.85 -2.78 -3.13
CA ASP A 55 13.25 -4.06 -2.55
C ASP A 55 12.02 -4.84 -2.06
N ARG A 56 11.64 -5.87 -2.83
CA ARG A 56 10.46 -6.71 -2.58
C ARG A 56 10.48 -7.36 -1.20
N ASP A 57 11.62 -7.84 -0.73
CA ASP A 57 11.72 -8.53 0.55
C ASP A 57 11.57 -7.55 1.72
N ALA A 58 12.12 -6.34 1.58
CA ALA A 58 11.91 -5.27 2.54
C ALA A 58 10.44 -4.82 2.58
N ALA A 59 9.78 -4.68 1.42
CA ALA A 59 8.36 -4.38 1.34
C ALA A 59 7.50 -5.48 2.00
N ALA A 60 7.81 -6.76 1.71
CA ALA A 60 7.14 -7.91 2.32
C ALA A 60 7.26 -7.90 3.85
N ALA A 61 8.45 -7.59 4.39
CA ALA A 61 8.67 -7.51 5.83
C ALA A 61 7.79 -6.41 6.47
N VAL A 62 7.62 -5.27 5.81
CA VAL A 62 6.72 -4.21 6.29
C VAL A 62 5.27 -4.68 6.27
N LEU A 63 4.79 -5.25 5.16
CA LEU A 63 3.40 -5.67 4.97
C LEU A 63 3.00 -6.81 5.93
N THR A 64 3.89 -7.74 6.22
CA THR A 64 3.64 -8.88 7.12
C THR A 64 3.73 -8.53 8.61
N GLY A 65 4.14 -7.31 8.95
CA GLY A 65 4.26 -6.90 10.35
C GLY A 65 5.56 -7.33 11.02
N ALA A 66 6.57 -7.77 10.25
CA ALA A 66 7.86 -8.12 10.82
C ALA A 66 8.54 -6.90 11.50
N PRO A 67 9.41 -7.13 12.50
CA PRO A 67 10.18 -6.06 13.12
C PRO A 67 10.97 -5.25 12.08
N LEU A 68 10.88 -3.93 12.18
CA LEU A 68 11.62 -3.04 11.28
C LEU A 68 13.09 -3.04 11.66
N THR A 69 13.94 -3.45 10.73
CA THR A 69 15.39 -3.43 10.93
C THR A 69 16.02 -2.26 10.20
N HIS A 70 17.26 -1.91 10.56
CA HIS A 70 18.04 -0.93 9.82
C HIS A 70 18.14 -1.30 8.33
N ARG A 71 18.31 -2.59 8.02
CA ARG A 71 18.31 -3.10 6.63
C ARG A 71 17.00 -2.79 5.92
N THR A 72 15.86 -3.08 6.55
CA THR A 72 14.52 -2.83 5.98
C THR A 72 14.34 -1.34 5.69
N VAL A 73 14.71 -0.47 6.62
CA VAL A 73 14.55 0.98 6.46
C VAL A 73 15.48 1.53 5.39
N THR A 74 16.77 1.15 5.39
CA THR A 74 17.72 1.62 4.37
C THR A 74 17.36 1.13 2.97
N ALA A 75 16.86 -0.10 2.82
CA ALA A 75 16.44 -0.64 1.52
C ALA A 75 15.25 0.14 0.92
N LEU A 76 14.28 0.53 1.76
CA LEU A 76 13.09 1.26 1.30
C LEU A 76 13.27 2.78 1.27
N SER A 77 14.14 3.34 2.10
CA SER A 77 14.42 4.77 2.12
C SER A 77 15.87 5.02 2.56
N PRO A 78 16.82 5.02 1.62
CA PRO A 78 18.24 5.16 1.93
C PRO A 78 18.61 6.47 2.65
N ALA A 79 17.82 7.52 2.45
CA ALA A 79 18.03 8.83 3.07
C ALA A 79 17.30 9.00 4.41
N ALA A 80 16.53 8.00 4.86
CA ALA A 80 15.81 8.09 6.12
C ALA A 80 16.74 7.87 7.31
N ASP A 81 16.53 8.68 8.36
CA ASP A 81 17.09 8.42 9.68
C ASP A 81 16.36 7.25 10.34
N PHE A 82 17.09 6.19 10.65
CA PHE A 82 16.55 4.99 11.26
C PHE A 82 15.92 5.28 12.63
N ASP A 83 16.54 6.12 13.47
CA ASP A 83 16.05 6.35 14.83
C ASP A 83 14.73 7.11 14.82
N ALA A 84 14.60 8.08 13.92
CA ALA A 84 13.35 8.80 13.68
C ALA A 84 12.23 7.84 13.18
N VAL A 85 12.54 6.96 12.23
CA VAL A 85 11.60 5.95 11.73
C VAL A 85 11.20 4.98 12.83
N ALA A 86 12.17 4.50 13.62
CA ALA A 86 11.95 3.59 14.73
C ALA A 86 11.03 4.18 15.80
N ALA A 87 11.24 5.44 16.19
CA ALA A 87 10.38 6.14 17.13
C ALA A 87 8.94 6.24 16.62
N ARG A 88 8.76 6.61 15.35
CA ARG A 88 7.44 6.69 14.71
C ARG A 88 6.76 5.32 14.62
N ALA A 89 7.51 4.30 14.26
CA ALA A 89 7.01 2.93 14.14
C ALA A 89 6.51 2.39 15.49
N ARG A 90 7.26 2.59 16.57
CA ARG A 90 6.83 2.21 17.93
C ARG A 90 5.55 2.93 18.36
N ALA A 91 5.41 4.22 18.02
CA ALA A 91 4.18 4.97 18.30
C ALA A 91 2.94 4.41 17.54
N LEU A 92 3.17 3.71 16.42
CA LEU A 92 2.14 3.00 15.65
C LEU A 92 1.96 1.54 16.08
N GLY A 93 2.61 1.11 17.17
CA GLY A 93 2.53 -0.27 17.68
C GLY A 93 3.36 -1.28 16.87
N ARG A 94 4.27 -0.81 16.01
CA ARG A 94 5.19 -1.67 15.25
C ARG A 94 6.38 -2.08 16.11
N THR A 95 6.87 -3.28 15.88
CA THR A 95 8.15 -3.75 16.42
C THR A 95 9.30 -3.22 15.56
N VAL A 96 10.41 -2.90 16.23
CA VAL A 96 11.66 -2.39 15.66
C VAL A 96 12.81 -3.07 16.35
#